data_AF-A0A137QU98-F1
#
_entry.id   AF-A0A137QU98-F1
#
_cell.length_a   1.000
_cell.length_b   1.000
_cell.length_c   1.000
_cell.angle_alpha   90.00
_cell.angle_beta   90.00
_cell.angle_gamma   90.00
#
_symmetry.space_group_name_H-M   'P 1'
#
loop_
_entity.id
_entity.type
_entity.pdbx_description
1 polymer ?
#
loop_
_entity_poly.entity_id
_entity_poly.type
_entity_poly.pdbx_seq_one_letter_code
_entity_poly.pdbx_strand_id
1 'polypeptide(L)'
;MHAFKFLSGFQVVLVALTIALQAAAVVPQVWHDFVLYAKYSAPAYGLICPQPLGKTLVRKIDNLRTGANAYIVRDDQRCEVVIAFRGTSLITDALTGVRFILVLLKSTGIVNGGLVHAGFPDNYNSVAGQILRTVKTTKLSRRQCLKGRTVMVTGHSLGGAVAAVASYRTTNPKLADKLYTYGKVLIVVGNLVFARFVEARVGKNNIFRGA
;
A
#
# COMPACT_ATOMS: atom_id res chain seq x y z
N MET A 1 -44.22 -25.43 39.56
CA MET A 1 -42.82 -25.48 39.07
C MET A 1 -42.84 -25.33 37.55
N HIS A 2 -42.03 -24.40 37.07
CA HIS A 2 -41.56 -24.15 35.69
C HIS A 2 -42.58 -23.97 34.55
N ALA A 3 -42.99 -22.71 34.35
CA ALA A 3 -43.46 -22.23 33.05
C ALA A 3 -42.25 -21.99 32.12
N PHE A 4 -42.04 -22.90 31.17
CA PHE A 4 -41.12 -22.69 30.05
C PHE A 4 -41.75 -21.65 29.11
N LYS A 5 -41.28 -20.40 29.19
CA LYS A 5 -41.64 -19.37 28.20
C LYS A 5 -40.92 -19.70 26.89
N PHE A 6 -41.68 -20.16 25.90
CA PHE A 6 -41.28 -20.17 24.50
C PHE A 6 -40.95 -18.72 24.08
N LEU A 7 -39.66 -18.42 23.91
CA LEU A 7 -39.25 -17.24 23.17
C LEU A 7 -39.56 -17.51 21.70
N SER A 8 -40.54 -16.78 21.17
CA SER A 8 -40.97 -16.84 19.78
C SER A 8 -39.80 -16.53 18.86
N GLY A 9 -39.70 -17.26 17.74
CA GLY A 9 -38.61 -17.17 16.76
C GLY A 9 -38.39 -15.80 16.09
N PHE A 10 -39.11 -14.76 16.52
CA PHE A 10 -38.97 -13.39 16.02
C PHE A 10 -37.75 -12.66 16.61
N GLN A 11 -37.31 -13.01 17.84
CA GLN A 11 -36.11 -12.39 18.43
C GLN A 11 -34.79 -12.96 17.90
N VAL A 12 -34.78 -14.21 17.42
CA VAL A 12 -33.56 -14.85 16.87
C VAL A 12 -33.25 -14.31 15.47
N VAL A 13 -34.28 -13.94 14.70
CA VAL A 13 -34.10 -13.36 13.35
C VAL A 13 -33.49 -11.95 13.42
N LEU A 14 -33.73 -11.19 14.49
CA LEU A 14 -33.16 -9.84 14.64
C LEU A 14 -31.66 -9.85 14.95
N VAL A 15 -31.16 -10.91 15.60
CA VAL A 15 -29.71 -11.10 15.86
C VAL A 15 -29.01 -11.66 14.62
N ALA A 16 -29.68 -12.50 13.82
CA ALA A 16 -29.13 -12.97 12.54
C ALA A 16 -29.05 -11.86 11.47
N LEU A 17 -29.92 -10.84 11.54
CA LEU A 17 -29.90 -9.67 10.66
C LEU A 17 -28.93 -8.56 11.10
N THR A 18 -28.10 -8.80 12.12
CA THR A 18 -26.98 -7.92 12.50
C THR A 18 -25.60 -8.46 12.12
N ILE A 19 -25.54 -9.56 11.35
CA ILE A 19 -24.54 -9.68 10.28
C ILE A 19 -25.05 -8.86 9.09
N ALA A 20 -25.51 -7.64 9.37
CA ALA A 20 -25.70 -6.62 8.38
C ALA A 20 -24.31 -6.38 7.79
N LEU A 21 -24.17 -6.81 6.54
CA LEU A 21 -23.23 -6.29 5.56
C LEU A 21 -22.50 -5.04 6.10
N GLN A 22 -21.33 -5.20 6.68
CA GLN A 22 -20.40 -4.08 6.89
C GLN A 22 -19.78 -3.69 5.54
N ALA A 23 -20.60 -3.62 4.48
CA ALA A 23 -20.38 -2.66 3.42
C ALA A 23 -20.80 -1.31 3.98
N ALA A 24 -20.08 -0.82 5.00
CA ALA A 24 -20.17 0.58 5.38
C ALA A 24 -19.94 1.36 4.08
N ALA A 25 -20.94 2.13 3.64
CA ALA A 25 -20.84 2.93 2.44
C ALA A 25 -19.50 3.70 2.50
N VAL A 26 -18.62 3.43 1.54
CA VAL A 26 -17.31 4.07 1.52
C VAL A 26 -17.55 5.57 1.40
N VAL A 27 -17.03 6.35 2.35
CA VAL A 27 -17.12 7.82 2.32
C VAL A 27 -16.71 8.31 0.92
N PRO A 28 -17.50 9.17 0.23
CA PRO A 28 -17.23 9.53 -1.16
C PRO A 28 -15.80 10.01 -1.44
N GLN A 29 -15.22 10.75 -0.50
CA GLN A 29 -13.84 11.20 -0.59
C GLN A 29 -12.82 10.05 -0.52
N VAL A 30 -13.07 9.04 0.32
CA VAL A 30 -12.22 7.84 0.40
C VAL A 30 -12.26 7.09 -0.93
N TRP A 31 -13.44 6.95 -1.54
CA TRP A 31 -13.57 6.34 -2.86
C TRP A 31 -12.85 7.15 -3.95
N HIS A 32 -13.03 8.48 -3.96
CA HIS A 32 -12.37 9.36 -4.92
C HIS A 32 -10.83 9.25 -4.82
N ASP A 33 -10.29 9.30 -3.60
CA ASP A 33 -8.86 9.11 -3.36
C ASP A 33 -8.42 7.70 -3.78
N PHE A 34 -9.20 6.66 -3.46
CA PHE A 34 -8.93 5.30 -3.87
C PHE A 34 -8.86 5.14 -5.40
N VAL A 35 -9.73 5.80 -6.16
CA VAL A 35 -9.65 5.81 -7.63
C VAL A 35 -8.42 6.61 -8.11
N LEU A 36 -8.10 7.73 -7.48
CA LEU A 36 -6.93 8.53 -7.86
C LEU A 36 -5.62 7.76 -7.71
N TYR A 37 -5.39 7.08 -6.58
CA TYR A 37 -4.15 6.33 -6.39
C TYR A 37 -4.06 5.05 -7.22
N ALA A 38 -5.19 4.54 -7.73
CA ALA A 38 -5.22 3.52 -8.78
C ALA A 38 -4.69 4.11 -10.09
N LYS A 39 -5.13 5.33 -10.44
CA LYS A 39 -4.63 6.07 -11.61
C LYS A 39 -3.14 6.42 -11.47
N TYR A 40 -2.61 6.63 -10.27
CA TYR A 40 -1.15 6.71 -10.06
C TYR A 40 -0.45 5.35 -10.16
N SER A 41 -1.12 4.23 -9.92
CA SER A 41 -0.48 2.91 -10.09
C SER A 41 -0.30 2.54 -11.56
N ALA A 42 -1.21 2.95 -12.45
CA ALA A 42 -1.20 2.54 -13.86
C ALA A 42 0.02 3.03 -14.66
N PRO A 43 0.44 4.32 -14.60
CA PRO A 43 1.61 4.81 -15.32
C PRO A 43 2.93 4.12 -14.93
N ALA A 44 2.98 3.44 -13.77
CA ALA A 44 4.16 2.69 -13.35
C ALA A 44 4.57 1.64 -14.39
N TYR A 45 3.61 1.12 -15.17
CA TYR A 45 3.85 0.13 -16.23
C TYR A 45 4.38 0.73 -17.54
N GLY A 46 4.39 2.05 -17.69
CA GLY A 46 4.82 2.74 -18.89
C GLY A 46 6.33 2.59 -19.16
N LEU A 47 6.68 2.13 -20.37
CA LEU A 47 8.06 1.84 -20.75
C LEU A 47 8.93 3.11 -20.87
N ILE A 48 8.38 4.20 -21.40
CA ILE A 48 9.16 5.41 -21.75
C ILE A 48 9.09 6.43 -20.60
N CYS A 49 7.95 7.07 -20.38
CA CYS A 49 7.74 8.03 -19.28
C CYS A 49 6.38 7.80 -18.63
N PRO A 50 6.31 7.57 -17.30
CA PRO A 50 5.03 7.62 -16.60
C PRO A 50 4.45 9.02 -16.77
N GLN A 51 3.18 9.09 -17.16
CA GLN A 51 2.41 10.34 -17.26
C GLN A 51 1.56 10.48 -16.00
N PRO A 52 2.05 11.21 -14.96
CA PRO A 52 1.43 11.20 -13.64
C PRO A 52 0.24 12.16 -13.58
N LEU A 53 -0.76 11.99 -14.43
CA LEU A 53 -2.01 12.76 -14.40
C LEU A 53 -1.81 14.28 -14.46
N GLY A 54 -0.83 14.74 -15.25
CA GLY A 54 -0.48 16.17 -15.38
C GLY A 54 0.29 16.76 -14.19
N LYS A 55 0.76 15.92 -13.25
CA LYS A 55 1.59 16.34 -12.12
C LYS A 55 3.08 16.32 -12.45
N THR A 56 3.90 16.81 -11.53
CA THR A 56 5.36 16.87 -11.74
C THR A 56 5.99 15.50 -11.47
N LEU A 57 6.53 14.85 -12.50
CA LEU A 57 7.39 13.68 -12.33
C LEU A 57 8.73 14.12 -11.73
N VAL A 58 9.05 13.64 -10.53
CA VAL A 58 10.31 13.97 -9.85
C VAL A 58 11.40 12.97 -10.25
N ARG A 59 11.06 11.68 -10.30
CA ARG A 59 12.03 10.61 -10.53
C ARG A 59 11.36 9.37 -11.09
N LYS A 60 11.95 8.77 -12.11
CA LYS A 60 11.75 7.37 -12.49
C LYS A 60 12.90 6.55 -11.93
N ILE A 61 12.59 5.36 -11.40
CA ILE A 61 13.54 4.42 -10.82
C ILE A 61 13.34 3.10 -11.56
N ASP A 62 14.43 2.58 -12.10
CA ASP A 62 14.44 1.29 -12.78
C ASP A 62 15.73 0.56 -12.41
N ASN A 63 15.59 -0.59 -11.75
CA ASN A 63 16.68 -1.46 -11.40
C ASN A 63 16.49 -2.80 -12.12
N LEU A 64 17.12 -2.91 -13.29
CA LEU A 64 17.03 -4.09 -14.15
C LEU A 64 17.53 -5.37 -13.47
N ARG A 65 18.47 -5.26 -12.51
CA ARG A 65 19.03 -6.41 -11.80
C ARG A 65 18.04 -7.05 -10.83
N THR A 66 17.22 -6.24 -10.17
CA THR A 66 16.26 -6.71 -9.14
C THR A 66 14.81 -6.65 -9.62
N GLY A 67 14.57 -6.14 -10.83
CA GLY A 67 13.24 -5.85 -11.36
C GLY A 67 12.51 -4.74 -10.60
N ALA A 68 13.20 -3.97 -9.75
CA ALA A 68 12.59 -2.93 -8.95
C ALA A 68 12.29 -1.71 -9.81
N ASN A 69 11.01 -1.38 -9.95
CA ASN A 69 10.59 -0.29 -10.79
C ASN A 69 9.54 0.56 -10.06
N ALA A 70 9.83 1.87 -9.99
CA ALA A 70 9.00 2.81 -9.27
C ALA A 70 9.13 4.21 -9.88
N TYR A 71 8.21 5.09 -9.56
CA TYR A 71 8.35 6.50 -9.86
C TYR A 71 7.80 7.37 -8.74
N ILE A 72 8.29 8.60 -8.67
CA ILE A 72 7.98 9.57 -7.63
C ILE A 72 7.38 10.81 -8.29
N VAL A 73 6.22 11.22 -7.80
CA VAL A 73 5.46 12.37 -8.27
C VAL A 73 5.34 13.39 -7.17
N ARG A 74 5.38 14.66 -7.55
CA ARG A 74 5.01 15.78 -6.70
C ARG A 74 3.66 16.33 -7.15
N ASP A 75 2.71 16.37 -6.24
CA ASP A 75 1.41 17.03 -6.42
C ASP A 75 1.29 18.20 -5.44
N ASP A 76 1.61 19.41 -5.92
CA ASP A 76 1.55 20.63 -5.12
C ASP A 76 0.10 21.07 -4.80
N GLN A 77 -0.90 20.59 -5.55
CA GLN A 77 -2.31 20.93 -5.30
C GLN A 77 -2.85 20.15 -4.09
N ARG A 78 -2.41 18.91 -3.92
CA ARG A 78 -2.76 18.04 -2.78
C ARG A 78 -1.71 18.02 -1.67
N CYS A 79 -0.59 18.73 -1.89
CA CYS A 79 0.54 18.80 -0.98
C CYS A 79 1.13 17.44 -0.62
N GLU A 80 1.27 16.59 -1.63
CA GLU A 80 1.70 15.21 -1.47
C GLU A 80 2.85 14.83 -2.40
N VAL A 81 3.63 13.85 -1.94
CA VAL A 81 4.62 13.14 -2.74
C VAL A 81 4.14 11.71 -2.89
N VAL A 82 3.86 11.29 -4.11
CA VAL A 82 3.34 9.94 -4.41
C VAL A 82 4.50 9.06 -4.88
N ILE A 83 4.65 7.90 -4.27
CA ILE A 83 5.59 6.85 -4.67
C ILE A 83 4.78 5.69 -5.22
N ALA A 84 4.89 5.45 -6.51
CA ALA A 84 4.14 4.41 -7.21
C ALA A 84 5.08 3.28 -7.65
N PHE A 85 4.80 2.06 -7.20
CA PHE A 85 5.57 0.87 -7.56
C PHE A 85 4.87 0.10 -8.68
N ARG A 86 5.65 -0.31 -9.67
CA ARG A 86 5.18 -1.13 -10.79
C ARG A 86 5.06 -2.59 -10.34
N GLY A 87 4.03 -3.28 -10.82
CA GLY A 87 3.94 -4.73 -10.71
C GLY A 87 4.61 -5.47 -11.88
N THR A 88 4.40 -6.77 -11.97
CA THR A 88 4.86 -7.55 -13.12
C THR A 88 4.01 -7.26 -14.36
N SER A 89 4.62 -7.09 -15.54
CA SER A 89 3.91 -6.89 -16.81
C SER A 89 3.18 -8.14 -17.32
N LEU A 90 3.64 -9.32 -16.88
CA LEU A 90 3.08 -10.62 -17.20
C LEU A 90 2.38 -11.14 -15.94
N ILE A 91 1.08 -10.89 -15.85
CA ILE A 91 0.27 -11.28 -14.70
C ILE A 91 0.26 -12.81 -14.56
N THR A 92 0.34 -13.57 -15.67
CA THR A 92 0.44 -15.04 -15.68
C THR A 92 1.69 -15.55 -14.96
N ASP A 93 2.84 -14.90 -15.16
CA ASP A 93 4.11 -15.31 -14.54
C ASP A 93 4.13 -15.01 -13.03
N ALA A 94 3.42 -13.95 -12.61
CA ALA A 94 3.23 -13.64 -11.20
C ALA A 94 2.35 -14.67 -10.46
N LEU A 95 1.54 -15.45 -11.19
CA LEU A 95 0.68 -16.50 -10.62
C LEU A 95 1.40 -17.85 -10.49
N THR A 96 2.28 -18.18 -11.43
CA THR A 96 2.90 -19.51 -11.53
C THR A 96 4.36 -19.54 -11.07
N GLY A 97 5.07 -18.40 -11.08
CA GLY A 97 6.52 -18.35 -10.83
C GLY A 97 6.95 -17.88 -9.43
N VAL A 98 6.01 -17.43 -8.59
CA VAL A 98 6.38 -16.81 -7.31
C VAL A 98 6.55 -17.86 -6.23
N ARG A 99 7.81 -18.16 -5.90
CA ARG A 99 8.17 -19.08 -4.82
C ARG A 99 7.73 -18.51 -3.47
N PHE A 100 6.82 -19.18 -2.76
CA PHE A 100 6.28 -18.82 -1.43
C PHE A 100 7.30 -18.86 -0.27
N ILE A 101 8.55 -18.45 -0.49
CA ILE A 101 9.58 -18.44 0.56
C ILE A 101 9.38 -17.21 1.41
N LEU A 102 8.81 -17.42 2.59
CA LEU A 102 8.74 -16.42 3.63
C LEU A 102 10.05 -16.41 4.43
N VAL A 103 10.63 -15.23 4.59
CA VAL A 103 11.84 -15.00 5.39
C VAL A 103 11.52 -14.06 6.54
N LEU A 104 12.30 -14.17 7.62
CA LEU A 104 12.22 -13.22 8.70
C LEU A 104 12.53 -11.82 8.18
N LEU A 105 11.65 -10.87 8.48
CA LEU A 105 11.89 -9.47 8.16
C LEU A 105 13.07 -8.95 8.99
N LYS A 106 14.25 -8.93 8.38
CA LYS A 106 15.47 -8.32 8.94
C LYS A 106 15.62 -6.90 8.37
N SER A 107 15.59 -5.90 9.23
CA SER A 107 15.87 -4.51 8.87
C SER A 107 16.42 -3.78 10.08
N THR A 108 17.28 -2.79 9.85
CA THR A 108 17.86 -1.97 10.93
C THR A 108 16.75 -1.34 11.78
N GLY A 109 16.75 -1.62 13.08
CA GLY A 109 15.74 -1.11 14.02
C GLY A 109 14.39 -1.83 14.03
N ILE A 110 14.25 -2.95 13.31
CA ILE A 110 13.04 -3.80 13.36
C ILE A 110 13.36 -5.09 14.11
N VAL A 111 12.76 -5.27 15.28
CA VAL A 111 12.75 -6.53 16.03
C VAL A 111 11.34 -7.10 15.91
N ASN A 112 11.20 -8.38 15.53
CA ASN A 112 9.91 -9.07 15.39
C ASN A 112 8.95 -8.56 14.30
N GLY A 113 9.47 -8.13 13.14
CA GLY A 113 8.64 -7.68 12.00
C GLY A 113 7.84 -8.76 11.28
N GLY A 114 7.84 -10.00 11.78
CA GLY A 114 7.16 -11.14 11.18
C GLY A 114 7.88 -11.74 9.98
N LEU A 115 7.17 -12.60 9.27
CA LEU A 115 7.66 -13.26 8.06
C LEU A 115 7.10 -12.54 6.83
N VAL A 116 7.95 -12.30 5.84
CA VAL A 116 7.62 -11.60 4.59
C VAL A 116 8.19 -12.40 3.42
N HIS A 117 7.53 -12.39 2.27
CA HIS A 117 8.04 -13.05 1.08
C HIS A 117 9.38 -12.43 0.66
N ALA A 118 10.45 -13.24 0.52
CA ALA A 118 11.83 -12.79 0.37
C ALA A 118 12.07 -11.78 -0.77
N GLY A 119 11.37 -11.95 -1.89
CA GLY A 119 11.53 -11.08 -3.05
C GLY A 119 11.11 -9.61 -2.83
N PHE A 120 10.13 -9.32 -1.98
CA PHE A 120 9.65 -7.93 -1.79
C PHE A 120 10.63 -7.06 -1.01
N PRO A 121 11.19 -7.53 0.12
CA PRO A 121 12.32 -6.90 0.80
C PRO A 121 13.49 -6.57 -0.12
N ASP A 122 13.93 -7.53 -0.94
CA ASP A 122 15.12 -7.37 -1.78
C ASP A 122 14.87 -6.37 -2.91
N ASN A 123 13.70 -6.49 -3.56
CA ASN A 123 13.26 -5.54 -4.58
C ASN A 123 13.25 -4.11 -4.01
N TYR A 124 12.60 -3.89 -2.86
CA TYR A 124 12.55 -2.58 -2.24
C TYR A 124 13.94 -2.07 -1.80
N ASN A 125 14.71 -2.90 -1.10
CA ASN A 125 16.02 -2.51 -0.55
C ASN A 125 16.98 -2.05 -1.65
N SER A 126 16.89 -2.64 -2.84
CA SER A 126 17.71 -2.26 -3.98
C SER A 126 17.50 -0.81 -4.47
N VAL A 127 16.35 -0.20 -4.12
CA VAL A 127 15.98 1.17 -4.52
C VAL A 127 15.69 2.11 -3.35
N ALA A 128 15.63 1.59 -2.12
CA ALA A 128 15.26 2.33 -0.92
C ALA A 128 16.09 3.61 -0.70
N GLY A 129 17.42 3.53 -0.90
CA GLY A 129 18.29 4.70 -0.76
C GLY A 129 18.01 5.81 -1.77
N GLN A 130 17.62 5.46 -3.00
CA GLN A 130 17.23 6.45 -4.02
C GLN A 130 15.90 7.09 -3.66
N ILE A 131 14.90 6.28 -3.27
CA ILE A 131 13.58 6.75 -2.86
C ILE A 131 13.70 7.71 -1.67
N LEU A 132 14.41 7.31 -0.61
CA LEU A 132 14.63 8.15 0.58
C LEU A 132 15.25 9.50 0.23
N ARG A 133 16.32 9.49 -0.57
CA ARG A 133 16.98 10.73 -0.98
C ARG A 133 16.04 11.60 -1.78
N THR A 134 15.37 11.05 -2.80
CA THR A 134 14.45 11.81 -3.64
C THR A 134 13.31 12.41 -2.82
N VAL A 135 12.66 11.64 -1.94
CA VAL A 135 11.58 12.11 -1.09
C VAL A 135 12.06 13.22 -0.15
N LYS A 136 13.25 13.07 0.45
CA LYS A 136 13.84 14.09 1.33
C LYS A 136 14.19 15.39 0.59
N THR A 137 14.66 15.30 -0.66
CA THR A 137 15.04 16.47 -1.46
C THR A 137 13.87 17.11 -2.21
N THR A 138 12.72 16.44 -2.31
CA THR A 138 11.55 16.94 -3.02
C THR A 138 10.89 18.04 -2.19
N LYS A 139 10.96 19.28 -2.69
CA LYS A 139 10.32 20.44 -2.08
C LYS A 139 8.97 20.69 -2.74
N LEU A 140 7.92 20.77 -1.91
CA LEU A 140 6.61 21.25 -2.31
C LEU A 140 6.58 22.78 -2.41
N SER A 141 5.66 23.30 -3.20
CA SER A 141 5.32 24.71 -3.24
C SER A 141 4.95 25.22 -1.85
N ARG A 142 5.83 26.02 -1.22
CA ARG A 142 5.60 26.59 0.12
C ARG A 142 4.34 27.46 0.20
N ARG A 143 3.92 28.06 -0.92
CA ARG A 143 2.71 28.89 -0.99
C ARG A 143 1.43 28.06 -0.87
N GLN A 144 1.45 26.82 -1.37
CA GLN A 144 0.28 25.93 -1.37
C GLN A 144 0.28 24.99 -0.16
N CYS A 145 1.45 24.63 0.37
CA CYS A 145 1.62 23.54 1.33
C CYS A 145 2.13 24.02 2.69
N LEU A 146 1.37 24.91 3.32
CA LEU A 146 1.68 25.51 4.63
C LEU A 146 1.65 24.49 5.77
N LYS A 147 0.81 23.45 5.67
CA LYS A 147 0.62 22.42 6.71
C LYS A 147 1.62 21.26 6.64
N GLY A 148 2.61 21.35 5.75
CA GLY A 148 3.58 20.29 5.49
C GLY A 148 3.19 19.39 4.32
N ARG A 149 4.02 18.36 4.09
CA ARG A 149 3.88 17.41 2.99
C ARG A 149 3.39 16.07 3.52
N THR A 150 2.54 15.40 2.75
CA THR A 150 2.21 14.00 2.96
C THR A 150 2.94 13.12 1.95
N VAL A 151 3.24 11.88 2.33
CA VAL A 151 3.83 10.88 1.44
C VAL A 151 2.84 9.76 1.23
N MET A 152 2.45 9.55 -0.01
CA MET A 152 1.52 8.48 -0.40
C MET A 152 2.31 7.38 -1.07
N VAL A 153 2.05 6.14 -0.67
CA VAL A 153 2.66 4.97 -1.32
C VAL A 153 1.56 4.16 -1.99
N THR A 154 1.76 3.84 -3.26
CA THR A 154 0.77 3.12 -4.06
C THR A 154 1.39 2.04 -4.96
N GLY A 155 0.59 1.05 -5.32
CA GLY A 155 1.00 0.02 -6.28
C GLY A 155 -0.10 -0.99 -6.61
N HIS A 156 0.00 -1.58 -7.79
CA HIS A 156 -0.91 -2.62 -8.28
C HIS A 156 -0.18 -3.97 -8.39
N SER A 157 -0.91 -5.07 -8.14
CA SER A 157 -0.39 -6.45 -8.22
C SER A 157 0.87 -6.61 -7.35
N LEU A 158 1.98 -7.10 -7.92
CA LEU A 158 3.28 -7.19 -7.25
C LEU A 158 3.75 -5.85 -6.66
N GLY A 159 3.44 -4.74 -7.35
CA GLY A 159 3.79 -3.39 -6.90
C GLY A 159 3.10 -3.01 -5.59
N GLY A 160 1.90 -3.56 -5.33
CA GLY A 160 1.20 -3.39 -4.05
C GLY A 160 1.93 -4.06 -2.87
N ALA A 161 2.55 -5.21 -3.11
CA ALA A 161 3.35 -5.90 -2.10
C ALA A 161 4.66 -5.15 -1.78
N VAL A 162 5.33 -4.64 -2.82
CA VAL A 162 6.53 -3.79 -2.64
C VAL A 162 6.17 -2.46 -1.98
N ALA A 163 5.02 -1.86 -2.32
CA ALA A 163 4.47 -0.67 -1.68
C ALA A 163 4.22 -0.89 -0.16
N ALA A 164 3.64 -2.04 0.21
CA ALA A 164 3.47 -2.41 1.61
C ALA A 164 4.83 -2.51 2.34
N VAL A 165 5.84 -3.10 1.71
CA VAL A 165 7.21 -3.15 2.25
C VAL A 165 7.83 -1.77 2.41
N ALA A 166 7.67 -0.93 1.40
CA ALA A 166 8.18 0.44 1.40
C ALA A 166 7.55 1.30 2.51
N SER A 167 6.28 1.07 2.82
CA SER A 167 5.50 1.92 3.74
C SER A 167 6.03 1.92 5.18
N TYR A 168 6.64 0.82 5.64
CA TYR A 168 7.16 0.72 7.01
C TYR A 168 8.68 0.87 7.12
N ARG A 169 9.45 0.54 6.07
CA ARG A 169 10.90 0.29 6.17
C ARG A 169 11.76 1.52 6.38
N THR A 170 11.28 2.68 6.01
CA THR A 170 12.14 3.82 5.79
C THR A 170 12.12 4.73 6.99
N THR A 171 12.97 4.31 7.94
CA THR A 171 13.64 5.05 9.01
C THR A 171 12.77 6.00 9.80
N ASN A 172 12.66 5.75 11.11
CA ASN A 172 12.07 6.69 12.06
C ASN A 172 12.46 8.15 11.73
N PRO A 173 11.50 9.03 11.34
CA PRO A 173 10.05 8.81 11.28
C PRO A 173 9.51 8.20 9.97
N LYS A 174 8.41 7.44 10.11
CA LYS A 174 7.54 6.87 9.06
C LYS A 174 7.66 7.54 7.70
N LEU A 175 8.02 6.79 6.65
CA LEU A 175 8.08 7.34 5.29
C LEU A 175 6.71 7.64 4.72
N ALA A 176 5.72 6.76 4.90
CA ALA A 176 4.44 6.81 4.21
C ALA A 176 3.31 7.24 5.14
N ASP A 177 2.60 8.32 4.80
CA ASP A 177 1.42 8.75 5.53
C ASP A 177 0.22 7.86 5.25
N LYS A 178 0.03 7.45 3.99
CA LYS A 178 -1.00 6.50 3.55
C LYS A 178 -0.47 5.47 2.57
N LEU A 179 -1.09 4.30 2.58
CA LEU A 179 -0.80 3.17 1.71
C LEU A 179 -2.04 2.77 0.92
N TYR A 180 -1.93 2.75 -0.40
CA TYR A 180 -2.98 2.31 -1.32
C TYR A 180 -2.47 1.11 -2.14
N THR A 181 -3.15 -0.03 -2.07
CA THR A 181 -2.73 -1.21 -2.84
C THR A 181 -3.90 -1.79 -3.61
N TYR A 182 -3.64 -2.19 -4.85
CA TYR A 182 -4.67 -2.65 -5.79
C TYR A 182 -4.39 -4.04 -6.34
N GLY A 183 -5.50 -4.75 -6.56
CA GLY A 183 -5.53 -6.05 -7.20
C GLY A 183 -5.51 -7.18 -6.17
N LYS A 184 -6.14 -8.29 -6.55
CA LYS A 184 -6.12 -9.56 -5.82
C LYS A 184 -4.69 -10.04 -5.69
N VAL A 185 -4.03 -9.67 -4.59
CA VAL A 185 -2.67 -10.15 -4.29
C VAL A 185 -2.78 -11.63 -3.95
N LEU A 186 -2.60 -12.50 -4.94
CA LEU A 186 -2.59 -13.96 -4.78
C LEU A 186 -1.32 -14.46 -4.06
N ILE A 187 -0.39 -13.56 -3.77
CA ILE A 187 0.84 -13.81 -3.02
C ILE A 187 0.65 -13.28 -1.59
N VAL A 188 0.81 -14.14 -0.59
CA VAL A 188 0.87 -13.71 0.81
C VAL A 188 2.11 -12.83 0.99
N VAL A 189 1.91 -11.52 1.17
CA VAL A 189 3.01 -10.56 1.37
C VAL A 189 3.82 -10.93 2.61
N GLY A 190 3.13 -11.36 3.66
CA GLY A 190 3.72 -11.82 4.91
C GLY A 190 2.69 -12.42 5.85
N ASN A 191 3.13 -12.89 7.02
CA ASN A 191 2.26 -13.47 8.03
C ASN A 191 1.47 -12.39 8.82
N LEU A 192 0.60 -12.83 9.73
CA LEU A 192 -0.20 -11.92 10.56
C LEU A 192 0.66 -10.94 11.38
N VAL A 193 1.82 -11.38 11.85
CA VAL A 193 2.76 -10.52 12.59
C VAL A 193 3.25 -9.38 11.71
N PHE A 194 3.61 -9.67 10.45
CA PHE A 194 3.96 -8.66 9.47
C PHE A 194 2.80 -7.70 9.19
N ALA A 195 1.58 -8.22 8.99
CA ALA A 195 0.40 -7.38 8.73
C ALA A 195 0.16 -6.38 9.86
N ARG A 196 0.18 -6.85 11.12
CA ARG A 196 0.04 -6.00 12.32
C ARG A 196 1.17 -5.01 12.45
N PHE A 197 2.39 -5.40 12.09
CA PHE A 197 3.55 -4.52 12.11
C PHE A 197 3.39 -3.35 11.12
N VAL A 198 2.92 -3.61 9.90
CA VAL A 198 2.61 -2.55 8.93
C VAL A 198 1.47 -1.65 9.44
N GLU A 199 0.41 -2.24 9.99
CA GLU A 199 -0.72 -1.48 10.56
C GLU A 199 -0.30 -0.58 11.73
N ALA A 200 0.57 -1.07 12.61
CA ALA A 200 1.10 -0.27 13.73
C ALA A 200 1.96 0.90 13.23
N ARG A 201 2.67 0.72 12.11
CA ARG A 201 3.56 1.76 11.58
C ARG A 201 2.84 2.79 10.72
N VAL A 202 1.91 2.34 9.88
CA VAL A 202 1.17 3.19 8.93
C VAL A 202 -0.09 3.80 9.58
N GLY A 203 -0.66 3.11 10.55
CA GLY A 203 -2.00 3.35 11.09
C GLY A 203 -3.03 2.61 10.25
N LYS A 204 -3.83 1.77 10.90
CA LYS A 204 -4.87 0.93 10.25
C LYS A 204 -5.80 1.74 9.34
N ASN A 205 -6.18 2.95 9.76
CA ASN A 205 -7.08 3.84 9.01
C ASN A 205 -6.43 4.54 7.81
N ASN A 206 -5.11 4.36 7.62
CA ASN A 206 -4.34 4.93 6.52
C ASN A 206 -3.93 3.85 5.49
N ILE A 207 -4.42 2.62 5.63
CA ILE A 207 -4.16 1.51 4.71
C ILE A 207 -5.45 1.20 3.97
N PHE A 208 -5.42 1.33 2.64
CA PHE A 208 -6.55 1.08 1.76
C PHE A 208 -6.18 -0.02 0.78
N ARG A 209 -6.97 -1.09 0.74
CA ARG A 209 -6.73 -2.27 -0.11
C ARG A 209 -7.97 -2.56 -0.94
N GLY A 210 -7.82 -2.60 -2.26
CA GLY A 210 -8.87 -3.05 -3.17
C GLY A 210 -8.47 -4.37 -3.81
N ALA A 211 -9.41 -5.31 -3.82
CA ALA A 211 -9.27 -6.61 -4.46
C ALA A 211 -9.50 -6.52 -5.98
#